data_AF-A0A0D0C084-F1
#
_entry.id   AF-A0A0D0C084-F1
#
_cell.length_a   1.000
_cell.length_b   1.000
_cell.length_c   1.000
_cell.angle_alpha   90.00
_cell.angle_beta   90.00
_cell.angle_gamma   90.00
#
_symmetry.space_group_name_H-M   'P 1'
#
loop_
_entity.id
_entity.type
_entity.pdbx_description
1 polymer ?
#
loop_
_entity_poly.entity_id
_entity_poly.type
_entity_poly.pdbx_seq_one_letter_code
_entity_poly.pdbx_strand_id
1 'polypeptide(L)'
;MVGNKLCIFCCTLWIADYIDTLPAEIHTIWSKKQTGTSFLFIFNRYIFLIQWVPDLVYTLPGPSTDNICNILIKLQKYLGLAALLSTNALFSLRVYAIYGGSRVILAISALFLLSRLSIDILVSISPAP
;
A
#
# COMPACT_ATOMS: atom_id res chain seq x y z
N MET A 1 -4.36 6.01 26.77
CA MET A 1 -5.12 4.72 26.77
C MET A 1 -6.24 4.65 25.73
N VAL A 2 -6.77 5.79 25.22
CA VAL A 2 -7.80 5.80 24.15
C VAL A 2 -7.24 5.34 22.79
N GLY A 3 -5.99 5.71 22.46
CA GLY A 3 -5.36 5.32 21.18
C GLY A 3 -5.25 3.82 20.94
N ASN A 4 -4.94 3.03 21.98
CA ASN A 4 -4.82 1.57 21.84
C ASN A 4 -6.18 0.90 21.54
N LYS A 5 -7.27 1.38 22.16
CA LYS A 5 -8.62 0.83 21.90
C LYS A 5 -9.10 1.15 20.49
N LEU A 6 -8.82 2.35 19.98
CA LEU A 6 -9.15 2.75 18.61
C LEU A 6 -8.36 1.95 17.58
N CYS A 7 -7.05 1.74 17.79
CA CYS A 7 -6.25 0.92 16.89
C CYS A 7 -6.81 -0.50 16.79
N ILE A 8 -7.15 -1.13 17.92
CA ILE A 8 -7.72 -2.48 17.93
C ILE A 8 -9.04 -2.50 17.16
N PHE A 9 -9.95 -1.55 17.40
CA PHE A 9 -11.21 -1.46 16.67
C PHE A 9 -11.02 -1.31 15.17
N CYS A 10 -10.13 -0.41 14.73
CA CYS A 10 -9.79 -0.23 13.32
C CYS A 10 -9.19 -1.50 12.71
N CYS A 11 -8.30 -2.20 13.43
CA CYS A 11 -7.73 -3.47 12.98
C CYS A 11 -8.80 -4.54 12.83
N THR A 12 -9.71 -4.66 13.80
CA THR A 12 -10.79 -5.66 13.77
C THR A 12 -11.75 -5.38 12.62
N LEU A 13 -12.17 -4.13 12.43
CA LEU A 13 -13.02 -3.75 11.29
C LEU A 13 -12.34 -4.07 9.97
N TRP A 14 -11.07 -3.68 9.84
CA TRP A 14 -10.32 -3.91 8.61
C TRP A 14 -10.13 -5.39 8.29
N ILE A 15 -9.87 -6.22 9.30
CA ILE A 15 -9.80 -7.69 9.13
C ILE A 15 -11.17 -8.28 8.78
N ALA A 16 -12.25 -7.78 9.38
CA ALA A 16 -13.60 -8.25 9.09
C ALA A 16 -14.00 -7.94 7.63
N ASP A 17 -13.80 -6.71 7.17
CA ASP A 17 -13.95 -6.31 5.77
C ASP A 17 -13.06 -7.17 4.84
N TYR A 18 -11.84 -7.48 5.30
CA TYR A 18 -10.91 -8.29 4.53
C TYR A 18 -11.44 -9.70 4.29
N ILE A 19 -11.96 -10.36 5.34
CA ILE A 19 -12.48 -11.72 5.27
C ILE A 19 -13.76 -11.77 4.43
N ASP A 20 -14.65 -10.78 4.57
CA ASP A 20 -15.93 -10.76 3.87
C ASP A 20 -15.77 -10.56 2.35
N THR A 21 -14.78 -9.75 1.94
CA THR A 21 -14.51 -9.49 0.52
C THR A 21 -13.65 -10.56 -0.17
N LEU A 22 -12.90 -11.36 0.59
CA LEU A 22 -12.03 -12.43 0.09
C LEU A 22 -12.73 -13.48 -0.81
N PRO A 23 -13.91 -14.05 -0.46
CA PRO A 23 -14.58 -15.03 -1.31
C PRO A 23 -15.03 -14.42 -2.64
N ALA A 24 -15.50 -13.16 -2.63
CA ALA A 24 -15.87 -12.45 -3.84
C ALA A 24 -14.65 -12.23 -4.74
N GLU A 25 -13.48 -11.88 -4.17
CA GLU A 25 -12.23 -11.71 -4.91
C GLU A 25 -11.71 -13.00 -5.52
N ILE A 26 -11.74 -14.12 -4.80
CA ILE A 26 -11.34 -15.42 -5.34
C ILE A 26 -12.23 -15.79 -6.53
N HIS A 27 -13.54 -15.59 -6.40
CA HIS A 27 -14.48 -15.94 -7.46
C HIS A 27 -14.39 -15.02 -8.69
N THR A 28 -14.15 -13.72 -8.49
CA THR A 28 -14.15 -12.75 -9.60
C THR A 28 -12.79 -12.48 -10.20
N ILE A 29 -11.74 -12.42 -9.37
CA ILE A 29 -10.39 -12.10 -9.79
C ILE A 29 -9.63 -13.38 -10.09
N TRP A 30 -9.57 -14.34 -9.18
CA TRP A 30 -8.74 -15.55 -9.35
C TRP A 30 -9.29 -16.52 -10.40
N SER A 31 -10.62 -16.60 -10.54
CA SER A 31 -11.26 -17.49 -11.52
C SER A 31 -11.24 -16.95 -12.97
N LYS A 32 -11.09 -15.63 -13.17
CA LYS A 32 -11.07 -15.00 -14.51
C LYS A 32 -9.65 -14.72 -15.01
N LYS A 33 -9.56 -14.34 -16.29
CA LYS A 33 -8.31 -14.02 -16.99
C LYS A 33 -7.56 -12.90 -16.25
N GLN A 34 -6.44 -13.26 -15.62
CA GLN A 34 -5.59 -12.33 -14.89
C GLN A 34 -5.08 -11.25 -15.85
N THR A 35 -5.64 -10.05 -15.73
CA THR A 35 -5.14 -8.87 -16.45
C THR A 35 -4.13 -8.16 -15.52
N GLY A 36 -3.19 -7.40 -16.06
CA GLY A 36 -2.23 -6.64 -15.24
C GLY A 36 -2.91 -5.74 -14.19
N THR A 37 -4.16 -5.34 -14.43
CA THR A 37 -5.02 -4.58 -13.53
C THR A 37 -5.48 -5.40 -12.31
N SER A 38 -5.79 -6.69 -12.49
CA SER A 38 -6.12 -7.63 -11.41
C SER A 38 -4.92 -7.89 -10.50
N PHE A 39 -3.74 -8.08 -11.10
CA PHE A 39 -2.51 -8.23 -10.33
C PHE A 39 -2.19 -6.97 -9.52
N LEU A 40 -2.33 -5.78 -10.12
CA LEU A 40 -2.09 -4.51 -9.44
C LEU A 40 -3.04 -4.31 -8.25
N PHE A 41 -4.30 -4.74 -8.38
CA PHE A 41 -5.29 -4.68 -7.31
C PHE A 41 -4.94 -5.61 -6.14
N ILE A 42 -4.59 -6.87 -6.44
CA ILE A 42 -4.11 -7.82 -5.43
C ILE A 42 -2.86 -7.25 -4.74
N PHE A 43 -1.87 -6.83 -5.52
CA PHE A 43 -0.61 -6.30 -4.99
C PHE A 43 -0.84 -5.12 -4.04
N ASN A 44 -1.71 -4.18 -4.42
CA ASN A 44 -2.08 -3.06 -3.56
C ASN A 44 -2.68 -3.53 -2.23
N ARG A 45 -3.66 -4.44 -2.29
CA ARG A 45 -4.37 -4.96 -1.12
C ARG A 45 -3.45 -5.70 -0.15
N TYR A 46 -2.57 -6.56 -0.64
CA TYR A 46 -1.66 -7.35 0.19
C TYR A 46 -0.47 -6.54 0.71
N ILE A 47 -0.02 -5.49 0.01
CA ILE A 47 1.05 -4.65 0.53
C ILE A 47 0.63 -3.94 1.83
N PHE A 48 -0.61 -3.46 1.92
CA PHE A 48 -1.08 -2.85 3.16
C PHE A 48 -1.00 -3.85 4.32
N LEU A 49 -1.45 -5.11 4.12
CA LEU A 49 -1.28 -6.18 5.11
C LEU A 49 0.17 -6.35 5.56
N ILE A 50 1.10 -6.40 4.61
CA ILE A 50 2.52 -6.61 4.92
C ILE A 50 3.08 -5.40 5.66
N GLN A 51 2.62 -4.17 5.36
CA GLN A 51 3.05 -2.96 6.06
C GLN A 51 2.65 -2.95 7.54
N TRP A 52 1.52 -3.56 7.91
CA TRP A 52 1.07 -3.65 9.31
C TRP A 52 1.94 -4.58 10.17
N VAL A 53 2.63 -5.56 9.56
CA VAL A 53 3.49 -6.52 10.27
C VAL A 53 4.66 -5.84 11.01
N PRO A 54 5.51 -5.01 10.38
CA PRO A 54 6.59 -4.32 11.08
C PRO A 54 6.09 -3.34 12.15
N ASP A 55 4.93 -2.69 11.94
CA ASP A 55 4.31 -1.84 12.96
C ASP A 55 3.92 -2.63 14.22
N LEU A 56 3.34 -3.83 14.03
CA LEU A 56 3.00 -4.73 15.14
C LEU A 56 4.26 -5.24 15.86
N VAL A 57 5.31 -5.57 15.12
CA VAL A 57 6.60 -6.00 15.70
C VAL A 57 7.24 -4.88 16.51
N TYR A 58 7.14 -3.63 16.05
CA TYR A 58 7.66 -2.47 16.77
C TYR A 58 6.91 -2.19 18.08
N THR A 59 5.63 -2.57 18.16
CA THR A 59 4.81 -2.36 19.38
C THR A 59 5.01 -3.44 20.45
N LEU A 60 5.65 -4.57 20.12
CA LEU A 60 5.92 -5.65 21.06
C LEU A 60 7.19 -5.34 21.87
N PRO A 61 7.13 -5.35 23.22
CA PRO A 61 8.32 -5.15 24.04
C PRO A 61 9.23 -6.39 23.95
N GLY A 62 10.34 -6.27 23.22
CA GLY A 62 11.36 -7.32 23.09
C GLY A 62 12.77 -6.74 22.92
N PRO A 63 13.83 -7.47 23.30
CA PRO A 63 15.22 -7.02 23.13
C PRO A 63 15.56 -6.93 21.65
N SER A 64 15.43 -5.73 21.10
CA SER A 64 15.72 -5.47 19.69
C SER A 64 17.14 -4.91 19.56
N THR A 65 17.99 -5.61 18.81
CA THR A 65 19.32 -5.10 18.41
C THR A 65 19.16 -3.92 17.45
N ASP A 66 20.02 -2.91 17.55
CA ASP A 66 19.98 -1.69 16.71
C ASP A 66 19.90 -1.97 15.19
N ASN A 67 20.51 -3.08 14.76
CA ASN A 67 20.48 -3.54 13.37
C ASN A 67 19.06 -3.94 12.91
N ILE A 68 18.29 -4.59 13.79
CA ILE A 68 16.92 -5.04 13.49
C ILE A 68 15.99 -3.82 13.37
N CYS A 69 16.16 -2.83 14.25
CA CYS A 69 15.40 -1.58 14.20
C CYS A 69 15.62 -0.83 12.87
N ASN A 70 16.88 -0.70 12.43
CA ASN A 70 17.21 -0.08 11.16
C ASN A 70 16.63 -0.82 9.94
N ILE A 71 16.63 -2.16 9.96
CA ILE A 71 16.04 -2.97 8.90
C ILE A 71 14.51 -2.79 8.87
N LEU A 72 13.85 -2.82 10.03
CA LEU A 72 12.40 -2.65 10.13
C LEU A 72 11.95 -1.27 9.64
N ILE A 73 12.66 -0.20 10.02
CA ILE A 73 12.35 1.16 9.55
C ILE A 73 12.52 1.28 8.04
N LYS A 74 13.61 0.73 7.48
CA LYS A 74 13.81 0.72 6.02
C LYS A 74 12.70 -0.07 5.32
N LEU A 75 12.37 -1.25 5.84
CA LEU A 75 11.31 -2.11 5.30
C LEU A 75 9.97 -1.37 5.30
N GLN A 76 9.59 -0.74 6.42
CA GLN A 76 8.35 0.03 6.53
C GLN A 76 8.30 1.17 5.51
N LYS A 77 9.41 1.90 5.32
CA LYS A 77 9.51 2.95 4.29
C LYS A 77 9.29 2.39 2.88
N TYR A 78 10.00 1.32 2.51
CA TYR A 78 9.85 0.73 1.17
C TYR A 78 8.45 0.17 0.92
N LEU A 79 7.85 -0.49 1.92
CA LEU A 79 6.49 -1.02 1.82
C LEU A 79 5.46 0.10 1.69
N GLY A 80 5.60 1.18 2.47
CA GLY A 80 4.75 2.36 2.37
C GLY A 80 4.82 3.02 1.00
N LEU A 81 6.02 3.17 0.44
CA LEU A 81 6.20 3.69 -0.92
C LEU A 81 5.54 2.79 -1.97
N ALA A 82 5.71 1.46 -1.85
CA ALA A 82 5.09 0.52 -2.76
C ALA A 82 3.55 0.52 -2.63
N ALA A 83 3.01 0.70 -1.43
CA ALA A 83 1.57 0.84 -1.17
C ALA A 83 1.01 2.08 -1.86
N LEU A 84 1.68 3.21 -1.65
CA LEU A 84 1.29 4.48 -2.22
C LEU A 84 1.33 4.43 -3.76
N LEU A 85 2.41 3.89 -4.33
CA LEU A 85 2.59 3.78 -5.77
C LEU A 85 1.50 2.90 -6.40
N SER A 86 1.23 1.75 -5.80
CA SER A 86 0.19 0.84 -6.29
C SER A 86 -1.22 1.44 -6.18
N THR A 87 -1.53 2.16 -5.08
CA THR A 87 -2.82 2.86 -4.91
C THR A 87 -3.00 3.93 -5.98
N ASN A 88 -1.99 4.78 -6.18
CA ASN A 88 -2.05 5.84 -7.18
C ASN A 88 -2.14 5.28 -8.61
N ALA A 89 -1.43 4.19 -8.91
CA ALA A 89 -1.53 3.51 -10.18
C ALA A 89 -2.93 2.92 -10.41
N LEU A 90 -3.57 2.37 -9.37
CA LEU A 90 -4.93 1.85 -9.45
C LEU A 90 -5.96 2.98 -9.67
N PHE A 91 -5.83 4.10 -8.96
CA PHE A 91 -6.67 5.28 -9.18
C PHE A 91 -6.49 5.84 -10.59
N SER A 92 -5.24 5.98 -11.06
CA SER A 92 -4.92 6.39 -12.43
C SER A 92 -5.60 5.50 -13.47
N LEU A 93 -5.52 4.19 -13.30
CA LEU A 93 -6.16 3.23 -14.19
C LEU A 93 -7.69 3.37 -14.20
N ARG A 94 -8.31 3.60 -13.03
CA ARG A 94 -9.75 3.85 -12.94
C ARG A 94 -10.14 5.13 -13.66
N VAL A 95 -9.38 6.21 -13.49
CA VAL A 95 -9.60 7.46 -14.22
C VAL A 95 -9.44 7.24 -15.73
N TYR A 96 -8.40 6.53 -16.16
CA TYR A 96 -8.17 6.19 -17.56
C TYR A 96 -9.35 5.40 -18.16
N ALA A 97 -9.92 4.45 -17.41
CA ALA A 97 -11.08 3.68 -17.85
C ALA A 97 -12.34 4.54 -18.00
N ILE A 98 -12.59 5.48 -17.07
CA ILE A 98 -13.75 6.40 -17.14
C ILE A 98 -13.66 7.30 -18.38
N TYR A 99 -12.47 7.75 -18.74
CA TYR A 99 -12.26 8.62 -19.90
C TYR A 99 -12.07 7.85 -21.23
N GLY A 100 -12.50 6.59 -21.30
CA GLY A 100 -12.55 5.83 -22.55
C GLY A 100 -11.18 5.48 -23.15
N GLY A 101 -10.12 5.45 -22.33
CA GLY A 101 -8.80 4.99 -22.78
C GLY A 101 -7.93 6.04 -23.50
N SER A 102 -8.14 7.33 -23.23
CA SER A 102 -7.29 8.38 -23.80
C SER A 102 -5.84 8.30 -23.28
N ARG A 103 -4.88 8.15 -24.19
CA ARG A 103 -3.43 8.06 -23.89
C ARG A 103 -2.87 9.32 -23.19
N VAL A 104 -3.53 10.47 -23.37
CA VAL A 104 -3.15 11.73 -22.73
C VAL A 104 -3.29 11.63 -21.21
N ILE A 105 -4.36 10.99 -20.74
CA ILE A 105 -4.64 10.85 -19.30
C ILE A 105 -3.66 9.87 -18.67
N LEU A 106 -3.29 8.81 -19.40
CA LEU A 106 -2.24 7.90 -18.95
C LEU A 106 -0.88 8.61 -18.81
N ALA A 107 -0.54 9.48 -19.76
CA ALA A 107 0.69 10.28 -19.69
C ALA A 107 0.68 11.27 -18.51
N ILE A 108 -0.44 11.99 -18.28
CA ILE A 108 -0.59 12.91 -17.15
C ILE A 108 -0.48 12.15 -15.83
N SER A 109 -1.17 11.02 -15.69
CA SER A 109 -1.10 10.21 -14.48
C SER A 109 0.30 9.64 -14.23
N ALA A 110 0.99 9.18 -15.29
CA ALA A 110 2.38 8.72 -15.17
C ALA A 110 3.31 9.85 -14.73
N LEU A 111 3.13 11.06 -15.27
CA LEU A 111 3.88 12.25 -14.84
C LEU A 111 3.64 12.56 -13.35
N PHE A 112 2.39 12.47 -12.88
CA PHE A 112 2.06 12.63 -11.47
C PHE A 112 2.72 11.57 -10.58
N LEU A 113 2.75 10.30 -11.01
CA LEU A 113 3.44 9.22 -10.30
C LEU A 113 4.96 9.48 -10.20
N LEU A 114 5.59 9.93 -11.29
CA LEU A 114 7.00 10.27 -11.32
C LEU A 114 7.34 11.47 -10.42
N SER A 115 6.48 12.49 -10.41
CA SER A 115 6.62 13.64 -9.53
C SER A 115 6.54 13.21 -8.06
N ARG A 116 5.60 12.34 -7.70
CA ARG A 116 5.49 11.80 -6.34
C ARG A 116 6.73 11.02 -5.93
N LEU A 117 7.19 10.08 -6.75
CA LEU A 117 8.42 9.32 -6.48
C LEU A 117 9.62 10.25 -6.28
N SER A 118 9.71 11.32 -7.06
CA SER A 118 10.80 12.29 -6.95
C SER A 118 10.77 13.02 -5.60
N ILE A 119 9.58 13.41 -5.11
CA ILE A 119 9.41 14.05 -3.80
C ILE A 119 9.75 13.06 -2.67
N ASP A 120 9.27 11.83 -2.75
CA ASP A 120 9.54 10.80 -1.74
C ASP A 120 11.04 10.48 -1.63
N ILE A 121 11.73 10.38 -2.77
CA ILE A 121 13.20 10.21 -2.80
C ILE A 121 13.90 11.43 -2.21
N LEU A 122 13.47 12.66 -2.56
CA LEU A 122 14.05 13.87 -2.01
C LEU A 122 13.89 13.96 -0.49
N VAL A 123 12.71 13.62 0.04
CA VAL A 123 12.44 13.54 1.48
C VAL A 123 13.29 12.47 2.15
N SER A 124 13.54 11.34 1.48
CA SER A 124 14.41 10.29 2.03
C SER A 124 15.88 10.71 2.13
N ILE A 125 16.33 11.61 1.25
CA ILE A 125 17.71 12.09 1.18
C ILE A 125 17.94 13.31 2.07
N SER A 126 16.95 14.19 2.21
CA SER A 126 17.06 15.35 3.10
C SER A 126 16.92 14.85 4.56
N PRO A 127 18.01 14.81 5.36
CA PRO A 127 17.81 14.71 6.80
C PRO A 127 16.97 15.92 7.21
N ALA A 128 15.87 15.67 7.92
CA ALA A 128 15.09 16.75 8.51
C ALA A 128 16.04 17.57 9.43
N PRO A 129 15.97 18.91 9.41
CA PRO A 129 16.70 19.76 10.35
C PRO A 129 16.24 19.54 11.79
#